data_AF-A0A2A6JDI2-F1
#
_entry.id   AF-A0A2A6JDI2-F1
#
_cell.length_a   1.000
_cell.length_b   1.000
_cell.length_c   1.000
_cell.angle_alpha   90.00
_cell.angle_beta   90.00
_cell.angle_gamma   90.00
#
_symmetry.space_group_name_H-M   'P 1'
#
loop_
_entity.id
_entity.type
_entity.pdbx_description
1 polymer ?
#
loop_
_entity_poly.entity_id
_entity_poly.type
_entity_poly.pdbx_seq_one_letter_code
_entity_poly.pdbx_strand_id
1 'polypeptide(L)'
;MTERYDGPVIDPHHHLWDLKLQRHPWLQKARTSGEEMVFGSLAPILRDYGIDDYRADAARQNVVATVHVEAGWSVAYPLEESRWLDGLDRSSGVARRYVARVPLDGPDARRLLEAEAENPNVVGIRDILSWHPDAAKRFAPRPDRMGDPAWRAGLAHATQLGLVFDLMLYPWQMVEALDLVQAFPETLFVLNHGGSPADRTKDGIALWHRGLRALGGAPNVRVKISDLVAYDHAWTLESLRPVIEHCLDCFGPERSMFASDFPVAGLHASFDEVYQVFRAVASRLSYDEQRALFFATANDTYRLGLADPAGIGRGRHV
;
A
#
# COMPACT_ATOMS: atom_id res chain seq x y z
N MET A 1 26.86 1.52 16.93
CA MET A 1 25.73 0.84 16.26
C MET A 1 24.48 1.46 16.85
N THR A 2 23.51 1.90 16.04
CA THR A 2 22.24 2.40 16.58
C THR A 2 21.45 1.23 17.17
N GLU A 3 20.67 1.53 18.20
CA GLU A 3 19.73 0.58 18.80
C GLU A 3 18.70 0.15 17.74
N ARG A 4 18.39 -1.14 17.68
CA ARG A 4 17.41 -1.69 16.73
C ARG A 4 16.01 -1.56 17.33
N TYR A 5 15.06 -1.12 16.51
CA TYR A 5 13.67 -1.10 16.91
C TYR A 5 13.11 -2.51 17.09
N ASP A 6 12.65 -2.79 18.30
CA ASP A 6 12.08 -4.05 18.78
C ASP A 6 10.62 -3.92 19.20
N GLY A 7 10.02 -2.73 19.01
CA GLY A 7 8.65 -2.42 19.35
C GLY A 7 7.59 -3.02 18.40
N PRO A 8 6.31 -2.64 18.57
CA PRO A 8 5.20 -3.06 17.73
C PRO A 8 5.37 -2.62 16.28
N VAL A 9 4.88 -3.44 15.36
CA VAL A 9 4.87 -3.18 13.92
C VAL A 9 3.43 -3.01 13.43
N ILE A 10 3.20 -2.05 12.55
CA ILE A 10 1.98 -1.94 11.75
C ILE A 10 2.33 -2.29 10.31
N ASP A 11 1.55 -3.18 9.70
CA ASP A 11 1.62 -3.45 8.26
C ASP A 11 0.48 -2.71 7.53
N PRO A 12 0.75 -1.53 6.93
CA PRO A 12 -0.30 -0.72 6.33
C PRO A 12 -0.71 -1.19 4.93
N HIS A 13 -0.22 -2.33 4.45
CA HIS A 13 -0.58 -2.83 3.13
C HIS A 13 -0.51 -4.35 3.10
N HIS A 14 -1.67 -4.98 3.13
CA HIS A 14 -1.85 -6.37 2.78
C HIS A 14 -3.24 -6.56 2.15
N HIS A 15 -3.48 -7.76 1.66
CA HIS A 15 -4.74 -8.17 1.06
C HIS A 15 -5.23 -9.43 1.77
N LEU A 16 -6.55 -9.53 1.93
CA LEU A 16 -7.26 -10.75 2.31
C LEU A 16 -8.23 -11.10 1.19
N TRP A 17 -8.45 -12.39 0.96
CA TRP A 17 -9.52 -12.83 0.06
C TRP A 17 -10.04 -14.22 0.41
N ASP A 18 -11.31 -14.42 0.12
CA ASP A 18 -11.94 -15.73 0.04
C ASP A 18 -12.32 -15.98 -1.44
N LEU A 19 -11.68 -16.98 -2.06
CA LEU A 19 -11.90 -17.28 -3.46
C LEU A 19 -13.24 -17.96 -3.72
N LYS A 20 -13.87 -18.53 -2.69
CA LYS A 20 -15.21 -19.14 -2.76
C LYS A 20 -16.29 -18.09 -2.95
N LEU A 21 -16.05 -16.84 -2.54
CA LEU A 21 -16.97 -15.73 -2.79
C LEU A 21 -17.09 -15.40 -4.28
N GLN A 22 -16.09 -15.78 -5.08
CA GLN A 22 -16.03 -15.46 -6.50
C GLN A 22 -16.15 -13.95 -6.78
N ARG A 23 -15.43 -13.14 -6.00
CA ARG A 23 -15.47 -11.68 -6.09
C ARG A 23 -14.17 -11.03 -6.56
N HIS A 24 -13.18 -11.82 -6.96
CA HIS A 24 -11.86 -11.34 -7.42
C HIS A 24 -11.64 -11.71 -8.90
N PRO A 25 -12.13 -10.92 -9.88
CA PRO A 25 -12.07 -11.28 -11.30
C PRO A 25 -10.65 -11.55 -11.81
N TRP A 26 -9.65 -10.84 -11.29
CA TRP A 26 -8.26 -11.02 -11.70
C TRP A 26 -7.69 -12.38 -11.28
N LEU A 27 -7.96 -12.83 -10.04
CA LEU A 27 -7.58 -14.17 -9.57
C LEU A 27 -8.38 -15.28 -10.28
N GLN A 28 -9.65 -15.04 -10.57
CA GLN A 28 -10.47 -15.97 -11.37
C GLN A 28 -9.90 -16.14 -12.78
N LYS A 29 -9.57 -15.02 -13.43
CA LYS A 29 -8.96 -15.01 -14.76
C LYS A 29 -7.67 -15.83 -14.72
N ALA A 30 -6.75 -15.52 -13.82
CA ALA A 30 -5.48 -16.23 -13.66
C ALA A 30 -5.66 -17.74 -13.45
N ARG A 31 -6.64 -18.15 -12.63
CA ARG A 31 -6.97 -19.57 -12.42
C ARG A 31 -7.44 -20.27 -13.69
N THR A 32 -8.13 -19.57 -14.58
CA THR A 32 -8.70 -20.14 -15.82
C THR A 32 -7.77 -20.07 -17.02
N SER A 33 -6.98 -19.01 -17.15
CA SER A 33 -6.12 -18.77 -18.32
C SER A 33 -4.72 -19.33 -18.16
N GLY A 34 -4.24 -19.50 -16.91
CA GLY A 34 -2.83 -19.80 -16.62
C GLY A 34 -1.89 -18.66 -17.03
N GLU A 35 -2.43 -17.47 -17.33
CA GLU A 35 -1.63 -16.30 -17.71
C GLU A 35 -0.78 -15.83 -16.53
N GLU A 36 0.50 -15.60 -16.80
CA GLU A 36 1.40 -14.91 -15.89
C GLU A 36 1.07 -13.42 -15.90
N MET A 37 1.08 -12.81 -14.71
CA MET A 37 0.97 -11.35 -14.55
C MET A 37 2.37 -10.75 -14.45
N VAL A 38 2.45 -9.43 -14.27
CA VAL A 38 3.73 -8.75 -13.98
C VAL A 38 4.52 -9.41 -12.82
N PHE A 39 3.82 -10.06 -11.90
CA PHE A 39 4.34 -10.78 -10.73
C PHE A 39 4.74 -12.25 -11.00
N GLY A 40 4.76 -12.68 -12.26
CA GLY A 40 4.96 -14.07 -12.63
C GLY A 40 3.72 -14.95 -12.38
N SER A 41 3.96 -16.23 -12.08
CA SER A 41 2.90 -17.22 -11.86
C SER A 41 2.13 -16.94 -10.57
N LEU A 42 0.82 -16.71 -10.68
CA LEU A 42 -0.04 -16.47 -9.52
C LEU A 42 -0.43 -17.75 -8.76
N ALA A 43 -0.03 -18.93 -9.24
CA ALA A 43 -0.44 -20.21 -8.67
C ALA A 43 -0.31 -20.33 -7.12
N PRO A 44 0.79 -19.85 -6.48
CA PRO A 44 0.94 -19.93 -5.02
C PRO A 44 -0.11 -19.15 -4.21
N ILE A 45 -0.73 -18.14 -4.82
CA ILE A 45 -1.70 -17.24 -4.19
C ILE A 45 -3.15 -17.51 -4.63
N LEU A 46 -3.38 -18.47 -5.53
CA LEU A 46 -4.71 -18.93 -5.95
C LEU A 46 -5.36 -19.84 -4.89
N ARG A 47 -5.35 -19.39 -3.65
CA ARG A 47 -5.98 -20.02 -2.47
C ARG A 47 -6.65 -18.95 -1.61
N ASP A 48 -7.56 -19.37 -0.74
CA ASP A 48 -8.09 -18.48 0.30
C ASP A 48 -6.92 -17.95 1.15
N TYR A 49 -6.97 -16.68 1.52
CA TYR A 49 -5.98 -16.04 2.37
C TYR A 49 -6.70 -15.13 3.37
N GLY A 50 -6.91 -15.66 4.58
CA GLY A 50 -7.66 -15.02 5.65
C GLY A 50 -6.77 -14.48 6.77
N ILE A 51 -7.42 -14.09 7.88
CA ILE A 51 -6.76 -13.54 9.07
C ILE A 51 -5.73 -14.52 9.65
N ASP A 52 -6.08 -15.81 9.73
CA ASP A 52 -5.17 -16.81 10.31
C ASP A 52 -3.95 -17.11 9.42
N ASP A 53 -4.13 -17.10 8.09
CA ASP A 53 -3.02 -17.23 7.14
C ASP A 53 -2.04 -16.06 7.29
N TYR A 54 -2.56 -14.82 7.33
CA TYR A 54 -1.74 -13.63 7.55
C TYR A 54 -0.98 -13.71 8.88
N ARG A 55 -1.65 -14.09 9.97
CA ARG A 55 -1.02 -14.21 11.29
C ARG A 55 0.08 -15.27 11.32
N ALA A 56 -0.11 -16.37 10.60
CA ALA A 56 0.89 -17.42 10.49
C ALA A 56 2.15 -16.91 9.77
N ASP A 57 1.99 -16.18 8.65
CA ASP A 57 3.10 -15.58 7.90
C ASP A 57 3.83 -14.51 8.73
N ALA A 58 3.08 -13.63 9.43
CA ALA A 58 3.62 -12.50 10.18
C ALA A 58 4.08 -12.83 11.61
N ALA A 59 4.01 -14.11 12.04
CA ALA A 59 4.12 -14.53 13.44
C ALA A 59 5.42 -14.10 14.15
N ARG A 60 6.50 -13.85 13.40
CA ARG A 60 7.81 -13.48 13.93
C ARG A 60 8.13 -11.98 13.86
N GLN A 61 7.18 -11.15 13.43
CA GLN A 61 7.45 -9.72 13.15
C GLN A 61 6.79 -8.74 14.12
N ASN A 62 6.11 -9.21 15.17
CA ASN A 62 5.42 -8.37 16.16
C ASN A 62 4.40 -7.40 15.51
N VAL A 63 3.67 -7.88 14.51
CA VAL A 63 2.61 -7.10 13.85
C VAL A 63 1.41 -7.01 14.79
N VAL A 64 1.06 -5.79 15.21
CA VAL A 64 -0.04 -5.54 16.17
C VAL A 64 -1.30 -4.97 15.53
N ALA A 65 -1.18 -4.43 14.32
CA ALA A 65 -2.31 -4.03 13.51
C ALA A 65 -1.93 -3.96 12.05
N THR A 66 -2.93 -4.05 11.18
CA THR A 66 -2.73 -3.93 9.74
C THR A 66 -3.81 -3.10 9.06
N VAL A 67 -3.52 -2.66 7.84
CA VAL A 67 -4.50 -2.03 6.95
C VAL A 67 -4.68 -2.93 5.72
N HIS A 68 -5.91 -3.44 5.55
CA HIS A 68 -6.28 -4.15 4.32
C HIS A 68 -6.46 -3.12 3.21
N VAL A 69 -5.82 -3.34 2.07
CA VAL A 69 -6.07 -2.54 0.87
C VAL A 69 -6.92 -3.37 -0.08
N GLU A 70 -7.86 -2.74 -0.79
CA GLU A 70 -8.75 -3.43 -1.73
C GLU A 70 -8.01 -4.46 -2.61
N ALA A 71 -8.58 -5.64 -2.74
CA ALA A 71 -7.93 -6.79 -3.35
C ALA A 71 -8.40 -7.03 -4.80
N GLY A 72 -8.78 -5.97 -5.54
CA GLY A 72 -9.32 -6.11 -6.88
C GLY A 72 -10.73 -6.71 -6.88
N TRP A 73 -11.54 -6.36 -5.88
CA TRP A 73 -12.92 -6.81 -5.76
C TRP A 73 -13.78 -6.36 -6.95
N SER A 74 -14.76 -7.19 -7.31
CA SER A 74 -15.63 -6.98 -8.47
C SER A 74 -16.39 -5.65 -8.38
N VAL A 75 -16.34 -4.86 -9.46
CA VAL A 75 -17.12 -3.60 -9.60
C VAL A 75 -18.63 -3.83 -9.59
N ALA A 76 -19.11 -5.05 -9.85
CA ALA A 76 -20.53 -5.37 -9.78
C ALA A 76 -21.06 -5.36 -8.33
N TYR A 77 -20.16 -5.45 -7.35
CA TYR A 77 -20.47 -5.55 -5.93
C TYR A 77 -19.57 -4.62 -5.09
N PRO A 78 -19.55 -3.30 -5.38
CA PRO A 78 -18.48 -2.39 -4.98
C PRO A 78 -18.36 -2.14 -3.47
N LEU A 79 -19.41 -2.48 -2.69
CA LEU A 79 -19.43 -2.32 -1.23
C LEU A 79 -19.34 -3.66 -0.48
N GLU A 80 -19.24 -4.80 -1.20
CA GLU A 80 -19.27 -6.11 -0.52
C GLU A 80 -17.92 -6.48 0.10
N GLU A 81 -16.80 -5.91 -0.36
CA GLU A 81 -15.48 -6.19 0.23
C GLU A 81 -15.39 -5.67 1.67
N SER A 82 -15.71 -4.40 1.89
CA SER A 82 -15.73 -3.77 3.22
C SER A 82 -16.70 -4.48 4.17
N ARG A 83 -17.89 -4.85 3.68
CA ARG A 83 -18.89 -5.63 4.44
C ARG A 83 -18.41 -7.04 4.79
N TRP A 84 -17.70 -7.71 3.88
CA TRP A 84 -17.11 -9.01 4.16
C TRP A 84 -16.04 -8.91 5.25
N LEU A 85 -15.14 -7.92 5.15
CA LEU A 85 -14.10 -7.66 6.15
C LEU A 85 -14.70 -7.37 7.54
N ASP A 86 -15.81 -6.61 7.60
CA ASP A 86 -16.53 -6.34 8.84
C ASP A 86 -17.10 -7.60 9.50
N GLY A 87 -17.36 -8.65 8.73
CA GLY A 87 -17.83 -9.95 9.22
C GLY A 87 -16.72 -10.87 9.77
N LEU A 88 -15.44 -10.51 9.62
CA LEU A 88 -14.31 -11.32 10.09
C LEU A 88 -14.00 -11.09 11.57
N ASP A 89 -13.41 -12.09 12.24
CA ASP A 89 -12.86 -11.91 13.60
C ASP A 89 -11.52 -11.13 13.54
N ARG A 90 -11.62 -9.82 13.69
CA ARG A 90 -10.49 -8.88 13.65
C ARG A 90 -9.88 -8.59 15.03
N SER A 91 -10.18 -9.41 16.04
CA SER A 91 -9.66 -9.23 17.41
C SER A 91 -8.13 -9.28 17.51
N SER A 92 -7.48 -9.93 16.53
CA SER A 92 -6.02 -10.00 16.40
C SER A 92 -5.35 -8.70 15.90
N GLY A 93 -6.12 -7.70 15.48
CA GLY A 93 -5.61 -6.46 14.88
C GLY A 93 -5.37 -6.54 13.36
N VAL A 94 -5.49 -7.72 12.75
CA VAL A 94 -5.49 -7.85 11.28
C VAL A 94 -6.74 -7.20 10.70
N ALA A 95 -6.55 -6.45 9.61
CA ALA A 95 -7.55 -5.62 8.96
C ALA A 95 -8.22 -4.64 9.94
N ARG A 96 -7.43 -3.98 10.80
CA ARG A 96 -7.96 -2.99 11.76
C ARG A 96 -8.63 -1.80 11.04
N ARG A 97 -8.10 -1.44 9.87
CA ARG A 97 -8.62 -0.44 8.95
C ARG A 97 -8.55 -0.91 7.51
N TYR A 98 -9.32 -0.28 6.63
CA TYR A 98 -9.36 -0.61 5.21
C TYR A 98 -9.15 0.62 4.33
N VAL A 99 -8.54 0.35 3.17
CA VAL A 99 -8.57 1.21 2.00
C VAL A 99 -9.48 0.55 0.97
N ALA A 100 -10.67 1.11 0.76
CA ALA A 100 -11.72 0.51 -0.08
C ALA A 100 -11.56 0.88 -1.56
N ARG A 101 -12.16 0.09 -2.47
CA ARG A 101 -12.18 0.40 -3.89
C ARG A 101 -13.42 1.19 -4.29
N VAL A 102 -13.23 2.37 -4.87
CA VAL A 102 -14.31 3.12 -5.53
C VAL A 102 -13.83 3.65 -6.88
N PRO A 103 -14.48 3.30 -8.01
CA PRO A 103 -14.21 3.94 -9.30
C PRO A 103 -14.63 5.42 -9.26
N LEU A 104 -13.67 6.34 -9.27
CA LEU A 104 -13.94 7.76 -9.01
C LEU A 104 -14.60 8.49 -10.19
N ASP A 105 -14.47 7.94 -11.39
CA ASP A 105 -15.12 8.41 -12.62
C ASP A 105 -16.47 7.71 -12.90
N GLY A 106 -16.94 6.86 -11.99
CA GLY A 106 -18.20 6.14 -12.12
C GLY A 106 -19.43 7.02 -11.85
N PRO A 107 -20.59 6.72 -12.46
CA PRO A 107 -21.83 7.49 -12.24
C PRO A 107 -22.32 7.43 -10.78
N ASP A 108 -21.94 6.36 -10.05
CA ASP A 108 -22.26 6.14 -8.65
C ASP A 108 -21.14 6.57 -7.68
N ALA A 109 -20.03 7.15 -8.16
CA ALA A 109 -18.83 7.40 -7.36
C ALA A 109 -19.14 8.13 -6.05
N ARG A 110 -19.94 9.20 -6.10
CA ARG A 110 -20.35 9.98 -4.93
C ARG A 110 -21.05 9.13 -3.88
N ARG A 111 -22.10 8.40 -4.30
CA ARG A 111 -22.89 7.54 -3.40
C ARG A 111 -22.04 6.42 -2.79
N LEU A 112 -21.12 5.85 -3.57
CA LEU A 112 -20.22 4.80 -3.08
C LEU A 112 -19.20 5.34 -2.08
N LEU A 113 -18.62 6.52 -2.35
CA LEU A 113 -17.72 7.19 -1.41
C LEU A 113 -18.42 7.54 -0.09
N GLU A 114 -19.63 8.11 -0.15
CA GLU A 114 -20.43 8.41 1.04
C GLU A 114 -20.71 7.13 1.85
N ALA A 115 -21.10 6.04 1.18
CA ALA A 115 -21.38 4.75 1.84
C ALA A 115 -20.13 4.11 2.47
N GLU A 116 -18.97 4.17 1.80
CA GLU A 116 -17.70 3.70 2.37
C GLU A 116 -17.26 4.59 3.54
N ALA A 117 -17.44 5.91 3.47
CA ALA A 117 -17.12 6.84 4.54
C ALA A 117 -18.00 6.68 5.79
N GLU A 118 -19.22 6.16 5.65
CA GLU A 118 -20.08 5.77 6.78
C GLU A 118 -19.52 4.56 7.55
N ASN A 119 -18.67 3.74 6.93
CA ASN A 119 -18.02 2.62 7.60
C ASN A 119 -16.80 3.12 8.42
N PRO A 120 -16.83 3.03 9.77
CA PRO A 120 -15.74 3.55 10.61
C PRO A 120 -14.41 2.81 10.46
N ASN A 121 -14.40 1.66 9.78
CA ASN A 121 -13.17 0.91 9.48
C ASN A 121 -12.50 1.39 8.20
N VAL A 122 -13.22 2.09 7.32
CA VAL A 122 -12.67 2.61 6.05
C VAL A 122 -12.08 3.98 6.29
N VAL A 123 -10.81 4.13 5.93
CA VAL A 123 -10.03 5.37 6.18
C VAL A 123 -9.42 5.94 4.92
N GLY A 124 -9.49 5.19 3.83
CA GLY A 124 -8.99 5.62 2.54
C GLY A 124 -9.66 4.88 1.41
N ILE A 125 -9.35 5.31 0.20
CA ILE A 125 -9.81 4.69 -1.03
C ILE A 125 -8.64 4.48 -1.99
N ARG A 126 -8.79 3.47 -2.86
CA ARG A 126 -7.89 3.19 -3.97
C ARG A 126 -8.69 2.97 -5.23
N ASP A 127 -8.26 3.66 -6.28
CA ASP A 127 -8.70 3.42 -7.65
C ASP A 127 -7.43 3.35 -8.49
N ILE A 128 -6.94 2.14 -8.78
CA ILE A 128 -5.59 1.92 -9.32
C ILE A 128 -5.39 2.71 -10.62
N LEU A 129 -4.29 3.46 -10.67
CA LEU A 129 -3.92 4.34 -11.80
C LEU A 129 -2.78 3.76 -12.64
N SER A 130 -2.10 2.69 -12.18
CA SER A 130 -1.01 2.01 -12.89
C SER A 130 -1.42 1.53 -14.28
N TRP A 131 -1.01 2.27 -15.30
CA TRP A 131 -1.23 1.92 -16.70
C TRP A 131 0.09 1.57 -17.39
N HIS A 132 0.08 0.47 -18.13
CA HIS A 132 1.21 -0.01 -18.91
C HIS A 132 0.77 -0.35 -20.35
N PRO A 133 1.63 -0.11 -21.37
CA PRO A 133 1.36 -0.53 -22.75
C PRO A 133 1.13 -2.04 -22.88
N ASP A 134 1.99 -2.86 -22.27
CA ASP A 134 1.79 -4.29 -22.07
C ASP A 134 0.56 -4.58 -21.19
N ALA A 135 -0.37 -5.38 -21.73
CA ALA A 135 -1.62 -5.75 -21.05
C ALA A 135 -1.39 -6.62 -19.80
N ALA A 136 -0.31 -7.42 -19.75
CA ALA A 136 0.01 -8.26 -18.59
C ALA A 136 0.44 -7.45 -17.35
N LYS A 137 0.79 -6.17 -17.57
CA LYS A 137 1.23 -5.21 -16.55
C LYS A 137 0.23 -4.07 -16.35
N ARG A 138 -0.96 -4.17 -16.95
CA ARG A 138 -1.94 -3.09 -16.97
C ARG A 138 -2.99 -3.30 -15.89
N PHE A 139 -3.07 -2.37 -14.93
CA PHE A 139 -4.10 -2.39 -13.87
C PHE A 139 -5.19 -1.34 -14.11
N ALA A 140 -4.82 -0.17 -14.65
CA ALA A 140 -5.76 0.87 -15.08
C ALA A 140 -6.17 0.68 -16.55
N PRO A 141 -7.42 1.00 -16.93
CA PRO A 141 -7.90 0.80 -18.31
C PRO A 141 -7.23 1.74 -19.33
N ARG A 142 -6.80 2.94 -18.93
CA ARG A 142 -6.20 3.98 -19.78
C ARG A 142 -5.18 4.83 -19.02
N PRO A 143 -4.23 5.49 -19.70
CA PRO A 143 -3.11 6.18 -19.06
C PRO A 143 -3.44 7.53 -18.40
N ASP A 144 -4.47 8.22 -18.86
CA ASP A 144 -4.76 9.65 -18.63
C ASP A 144 -5.84 9.90 -17.55
N ARG A 145 -6.04 8.94 -16.64
CA ARG A 145 -7.10 9.02 -15.63
C ARG A 145 -6.87 10.15 -14.62
N MET A 146 -5.62 10.50 -14.31
CA MET A 146 -5.34 11.55 -13.32
C MET A 146 -5.66 12.95 -13.85
N GLY A 147 -5.70 13.15 -15.17
CA GLY A 147 -6.19 14.36 -15.84
C GLY A 147 -7.70 14.41 -16.08
N ASP A 148 -8.42 13.31 -15.86
CA ASP A 148 -9.85 13.24 -16.16
C ASP A 148 -10.69 14.10 -15.19
N PRO A 149 -11.52 15.05 -15.68
CA PRO A 149 -12.34 15.90 -14.81
C PRO A 149 -13.36 15.16 -13.96
N ALA A 150 -13.98 14.09 -14.45
CA ALA A 150 -14.93 13.28 -13.70
C ALA A 150 -14.21 12.50 -12.59
N TRP A 151 -13.05 11.91 -12.89
CA TRP A 151 -12.23 11.23 -11.90
C TRP A 151 -11.76 12.20 -10.80
N ARG A 152 -11.27 13.39 -11.19
CA ARG A 152 -10.88 14.46 -10.26
C ARG A 152 -12.05 14.95 -9.40
N ALA A 153 -13.27 14.99 -9.92
CA ALA A 153 -14.45 15.33 -9.14
C ALA A 153 -14.76 14.27 -8.06
N GLY A 154 -14.60 12.98 -8.40
CA GLY A 154 -14.68 11.89 -7.42
C GLY A 154 -13.59 12.00 -6.33
N LEU A 155 -12.34 12.30 -6.71
CA LEU A 155 -11.26 12.53 -5.75
C LEU A 155 -11.56 13.71 -4.83
N ALA A 156 -12.03 14.84 -5.39
CA ALA A 156 -12.40 16.02 -4.60
C ALA A 156 -13.46 15.69 -3.54
N HIS A 157 -14.41 14.83 -3.90
CA HIS A 157 -15.43 14.37 -2.96
C HIS A 157 -14.86 13.45 -1.88
N ALA A 158 -13.97 12.52 -2.25
CA ALA A 158 -13.26 11.68 -1.27
C ALA A 158 -12.44 12.53 -0.27
N THR A 159 -11.80 13.60 -0.74
CA THR A 159 -11.10 14.58 0.11
C THR A 159 -12.02 15.22 1.14
N GLN A 160 -13.23 15.65 0.73
CA GLN A 160 -14.22 16.25 1.63
C GLN A 160 -14.69 15.28 2.73
N LEU A 161 -14.65 13.98 2.44
CA LEU A 161 -14.97 12.92 3.40
C LEU A 161 -13.79 12.53 4.31
N GLY A 162 -12.62 13.16 4.14
CA GLY A 162 -11.42 12.88 4.94
C GLY A 162 -10.75 11.53 4.64
N LEU A 163 -11.01 10.97 3.46
CA LEU A 163 -10.44 9.70 3.02
C LEU A 163 -9.03 9.92 2.46
N VAL A 164 -8.08 9.09 2.91
CA VAL A 164 -6.73 9.01 2.33
C VAL A 164 -6.82 8.42 0.91
N PHE A 165 -6.00 8.88 -0.03
CA PHE A 165 -5.92 8.28 -1.35
C PHE A 165 -4.66 7.43 -1.49
N ASP A 166 -4.81 6.12 -1.63
CA ASP A 166 -3.71 5.21 -1.94
C ASP A 166 -3.39 5.27 -3.44
N LEU A 167 -2.21 5.81 -3.78
CA LEU A 167 -1.78 6.11 -5.13
C LEU A 167 -0.86 5.00 -5.65
N MET A 168 -1.40 4.11 -6.47
CA MET A 168 -0.63 3.10 -7.21
C MET A 168 -0.49 3.53 -8.68
N LEU A 169 0.75 3.74 -9.12
CA LEU A 169 1.12 4.21 -10.47
C LEU A 169 2.45 3.62 -10.93
N TYR A 170 2.80 3.82 -12.21
CA TYR A 170 4.15 3.55 -12.72
C TYR A 170 5.02 4.82 -12.83
N PRO A 171 6.37 4.69 -12.89
CA PRO A 171 7.28 5.83 -12.89
C PRO A 171 7.02 6.87 -14.00
N TRP A 172 6.63 6.44 -15.21
CA TRP A 172 6.31 7.36 -16.31
C TRP A 172 5.05 8.19 -16.08
N GLN A 173 4.20 7.80 -15.12
CA GLN A 173 3.00 8.54 -14.74
C GLN A 173 3.26 9.57 -13.62
N MET A 174 4.47 9.59 -13.01
CA MET A 174 4.76 10.46 -11.86
C MET A 174 4.71 11.96 -12.17
N VAL A 175 4.88 12.36 -13.43
CA VAL A 175 4.71 13.78 -13.84
C VAL A 175 3.25 14.21 -13.73
N GLU A 176 2.32 13.39 -14.24
CA GLU A 176 0.88 13.64 -14.12
C GLU A 176 0.41 13.52 -12.67
N ALA A 177 0.98 12.59 -11.90
CA ALA A 177 0.73 12.48 -10.48
C ALA A 177 1.18 13.72 -9.71
N LEU A 178 2.31 14.35 -10.09
CA LEU A 178 2.75 15.58 -9.45
C LEU A 178 1.74 16.72 -9.64
N ASP A 179 1.20 16.88 -10.86
CA ASP A 179 0.13 17.85 -11.13
C ASP A 179 -1.12 17.55 -10.28
N LEU A 180 -1.50 16.28 -10.17
CA LEU A 180 -2.62 15.86 -9.33
C LEU A 180 -2.38 16.20 -7.85
N VAL A 181 -1.25 15.81 -7.25
CA VAL A 181 -1.03 16.05 -5.81
C VAL A 181 -0.95 17.54 -5.48
N GLN A 182 -0.46 18.37 -6.42
CA GLN A 182 -0.42 19.83 -6.29
C GLN A 182 -1.82 20.46 -6.42
N ALA A 183 -2.68 19.90 -7.27
CA ALA A 183 -4.06 20.36 -7.43
C ALA A 183 -4.96 20.00 -6.23
N PHE A 184 -4.56 19.04 -5.40
CA PHE A 184 -5.31 18.54 -4.25
C PHE A 184 -4.49 18.60 -2.94
N PRO A 185 -4.09 19.79 -2.47
CA PRO A 185 -3.22 19.93 -1.30
C PRO A 185 -3.83 19.38 0.01
N GLU A 186 -5.16 19.34 0.10
CA GLU A 186 -5.90 18.81 1.26
C GLU A 186 -6.04 17.28 1.25
N THR A 187 -5.75 16.63 0.13
CA THR A 187 -5.75 15.16 0.06
C THR A 187 -4.42 14.63 0.56
N LEU A 188 -4.47 13.74 1.55
CA LEU A 188 -3.32 12.92 1.90
C LEU A 188 -3.19 11.79 0.88
N PHE A 189 -2.12 11.83 0.08
CA PHE A 189 -1.78 10.77 -0.86
C PHE A 189 -0.77 9.81 -0.24
N VAL A 190 -0.97 8.51 -0.45
CA VAL A 190 -0.02 7.46 -0.05
C VAL A 190 0.46 6.73 -1.29
N LEU A 191 1.67 7.06 -1.75
CA LEU A 191 2.31 6.38 -2.88
C LEU A 191 2.58 4.92 -2.51
N ASN A 192 2.00 3.99 -3.26
CA ASN A 192 2.14 2.55 -3.05
C ASN A 192 3.46 2.03 -3.66
N HIS A 193 4.01 0.95 -3.08
CA HIS A 193 5.16 0.16 -3.59
C HIS A 193 6.40 0.98 -3.99
N GLY A 194 6.70 2.05 -3.26
CA GLY A 194 7.79 2.98 -3.58
C GLY A 194 7.64 3.64 -4.95
N GLY A 195 6.43 3.72 -5.52
CA GLY A 195 6.19 4.20 -6.87
C GLY A 195 6.57 3.19 -7.96
N SER A 196 6.53 1.90 -7.65
CA SER A 196 6.65 0.77 -8.58
C SER A 196 7.85 0.88 -9.52
N PRO A 197 9.10 0.69 -9.04
CA PRO A 197 10.31 0.76 -9.85
C PRO A 197 10.43 -0.42 -10.84
N ALA A 198 9.45 -0.57 -11.74
CA ALA A 198 9.20 -1.71 -12.58
C ALA A 198 10.17 -1.85 -13.77
N ASP A 199 10.86 -0.76 -14.13
CA ASP A 199 11.97 -0.79 -15.07
C ASP A 199 13.29 -0.63 -14.30
N ARG A 200 14.00 -1.74 -14.14
CA ARG A 200 15.28 -1.84 -13.42
C ARG A 200 16.49 -1.50 -14.29
N THR A 201 16.31 -1.08 -15.54
CA THR A 201 17.40 -0.56 -16.37
C THR A 201 17.92 0.77 -15.82
N LYS A 202 19.11 1.20 -16.26
CA LYS A 202 19.70 2.49 -15.85
C LYS A 202 18.75 3.67 -16.11
N ASP A 203 18.08 3.68 -17.26
CA ASP A 203 17.19 4.77 -17.65
C ASP A 203 15.86 4.71 -16.89
N GLY A 204 15.30 3.50 -16.69
CA GLY A 204 14.11 3.28 -15.87
C GLY A 204 14.30 3.73 -14.42
N ILE A 205 15.42 3.33 -13.81
CA ILE A 205 15.79 3.75 -12.46
C ILE A 205 16.02 5.26 -12.39
N ALA A 206 16.67 5.86 -13.38
CA ALA A 206 16.84 7.32 -13.43
C ALA A 206 15.49 8.07 -13.56
N LEU A 207 14.54 7.54 -14.34
CA LEU A 207 13.19 8.08 -14.44
C LEU A 207 12.46 7.99 -13.09
N TRP A 208 12.48 6.82 -12.46
CA TRP A 208 11.91 6.60 -11.14
C TRP A 208 12.52 7.52 -10.08
N HIS A 209 13.84 7.66 -10.04
CA HIS A 209 14.52 8.56 -9.09
C HIS A 209 14.04 10.01 -9.20
N ARG A 210 13.92 10.52 -10.44
CA ARG A 210 13.45 11.90 -10.70
C ARG A 210 11.99 12.08 -10.26
N GLY A 211 11.11 11.16 -10.65
CA GLY A 211 9.69 11.23 -10.29
C GLY A 211 9.48 11.13 -8.78
N LEU A 212 10.17 10.21 -8.12
CA LEU A 212 10.07 10.03 -6.68
C LEU A 212 10.58 11.25 -5.90
N ARG A 213 11.67 11.87 -6.35
CA ARG A 213 12.19 13.10 -5.74
C ARG A 213 11.22 14.28 -5.90
N ALA A 214 10.55 14.37 -7.06
CA ALA A 214 9.55 15.41 -7.28
C ALA A 214 8.32 15.23 -6.38
N LEU A 215 7.79 14.00 -6.30
CA LEU A 215 6.67 13.67 -5.40
C LEU A 215 7.06 13.82 -3.91
N GLY A 216 8.28 13.45 -3.54
CA GLY A 216 8.80 13.64 -2.18
C GLY A 216 8.84 15.10 -1.71
N GLY A 217 8.92 16.05 -2.65
CA GLY A 217 8.83 17.48 -2.38
C GLY A 217 7.42 17.97 -2.02
N ALA A 218 6.37 17.19 -2.30
CA ALA A 218 5.00 17.54 -1.94
C ALA A 218 4.70 17.12 -0.49
N PRO A 219 4.26 18.04 0.39
CA PRO A 219 4.09 17.76 1.82
C PRO A 219 2.90 16.83 2.11
N ASN A 220 1.90 16.79 1.22
CA ASN A 220 0.71 15.95 1.32
C ASN A 220 0.89 14.54 0.72
N VAL A 221 2.14 14.12 0.48
CA VAL A 221 2.47 12.77 0.00
C VAL A 221 3.29 12.01 1.04
N ARG A 222 2.84 10.80 1.35
CA ARG A 222 3.57 9.75 2.08
C ARG A 222 3.84 8.56 1.16
N VAL A 223 4.74 7.67 1.55
CA VAL A 223 5.11 6.49 0.75
C VAL A 223 5.02 5.20 1.57
N LYS A 224 4.46 4.17 0.97
CA LYS A 224 4.62 2.78 1.38
C LYS A 224 5.79 2.18 0.61
N ILE A 225 6.79 1.70 1.33
CA ILE A 225 7.87 0.88 0.79
C ILE A 225 7.43 -0.57 0.94
N SER A 226 6.86 -1.12 -0.11
CA SER A 226 6.22 -2.44 -0.15
C SER A 226 6.44 -3.13 -1.49
N ASP A 227 6.30 -4.45 -1.51
CA ASP A 227 6.36 -5.32 -2.70
C ASP A 227 7.53 -5.05 -3.66
N LEU A 228 8.71 -4.68 -3.15
CA LEU A 228 9.84 -4.40 -4.04
C LEU A 228 10.33 -5.66 -4.77
N VAL A 229 10.06 -6.84 -4.20
CA VAL A 229 10.41 -8.16 -4.75
C VAL A 229 9.64 -8.49 -6.03
N ALA A 230 8.45 -7.91 -6.22
CA ALA A 230 7.70 -8.00 -7.49
C ALA A 230 8.40 -7.31 -8.66
N TYR A 231 9.30 -6.37 -8.40
CA TYR A 231 10.03 -5.63 -9.43
C TYR A 231 11.48 -6.11 -9.58
N ASP A 232 11.88 -7.10 -8.79
CA ASP A 232 13.20 -7.74 -8.84
C ASP A 232 13.09 -9.22 -8.46
N HIS A 233 12.87 -10.09 -9.45
CA HIS A 233 12.71 -11.53 -9.20
C HIS A 233 14.00 -12.22 -8.74
N ALA A 234 15.16 -11.55 -8.88
CA ALA A 234 16.46 -12.03 -8.41
C ALA A 234 16.93 -11.20 -7.20
N TRP A 235 15.97 -10.71 -6.41
CA TRP A 235 16.23 -9.78 -5.32
C TRP A 235 17.31 -10.28 -4.36
N THR A 236 18.12 -9.34 -3.89
CA THR A 236 18.98 -9.50 -2.72
C THR A 236 18.83 -8.26 -1.84
N LEU A 237 19.37 -8.31 -0.63
CA LEU A 237 19.44 -7.10 0.21
C LEU A 237 20.16 -5.95 -0.52
N GLU A 238 21.21 -6.25 -1.29
CA GLU A 238 22.01 -5.29 -2.04
C GLU A 238 21.25 -4.69 -3.23
N SER A 239 20.33 -5.44 -3.86
CA SER A 239 19.54 -4.93 -4.98
C SER A 239 18.35 -4.07 -4.52
N LEU A 240 17.77 -4.40 -3.37
CA LEU A 240 16.62 -3.69 -2.80
C LEU A 240 17.03 -2.48 -1.96
N ARG A 241 18.19 -2.52 -1.29
CA ARG A 241 18.68 -1.44 -0.42
C ARG A 241 18.69 -0.06 -1.11
N PRO A 242 19.25 0.12 -2.31
CA PRO A 242 19.28 1.43 -2.97
C PRO A 242 17.88 2.00 -3.27
N VAL A 243 16.90 1.12 -3.48
CA VAL A 243 15.50 1.53 -3.71
C VAL A 243 14.91 2.04 -2.42
N ILE A 244 15.08 1.30 -1.32
CA ILE A 244 14.58 1.66 0.00
C ILE A 244 15.25 2.97 0.46
N GLU A 245 16.58 3.06 0.37
CA GLU A 245 17.34 4.25 0.76
C GLU A 245 16.92 5.48 -0.05
N HIS A 246 16.67 5.35 -1.36
CA HIS A 246 16.20 6.48 -2.15
C HIS A 246 14.77 6.92 -1.79
N CYS A 247 13.87 5.99 -1.43
CA CYS A 247 12.57 6.36 -0.86
C CYS A 247 12.75 7.19 0.43
N LEU A 248 13.62 6.72 1.34
CA LEU A 248 13.91 7.42 2.59
C LEU A 248 14.54 8.80 2.36
N ASP A 249 15.45 8.93 1.40
CA ASP A 249 16.05 10.22 1.03
C ASP A 249 15.03 11.21 0.48
N CYS A 250 13.98 10.74 -0.21
CA CYS A 250 12.97 11.61 -0.81
C CYS A 250 11.89 12.03 0.17
N PHE A 251 11.45 11.13 1.05
CA PHE A 251 10.29 11.37 1.92
C PHE A 251 10.66 11.62 3.38
N GLY A 252 11.80 11.10 3.83
CA GLY A 252 12.16 10.99 5.24
C GLY A 252 11.40 9.85 5.95
N PRO A 253 11.88 9.43 7.14
CA PRO A 253 11.24 8.36 7.92
C PRO A 253 9.80 8.67 8.35
N GLU A 254 9.50 9.93 8.67
CA GLU A 254 8.18 10.38 9.16
C GLU A 254 7.08 10.39 8.08
N ARG A 255 7.44 10.25 6.80
CA ARG A 255 6.49 10.13 5.68
C ARG A 255 6.64 8.81 4.92
N SER A 256 7.42 7.88 5.47
CA SER A 256 7.64 6.55 4.91
C SER A 256 7.08 5.48 5.84
N MET A 257 6.57 4.40 5.26
CA MET A 257 6.06 3.24 5.97
C MET A 257 6.57 1.97 5.31
N PHE A 258 7.07 1.01 6.09
CA PHE A 258 7.29 -0.34 5.57
C PHE A 258 5.97 -1.10 5.53
N ALA A 259 5.71 -1.83 4.44
CA ALA A 259 4.51 -2.64 4.31
C ALA A 259 4.79 -3.90 3.48
N SER A 260 4.00 -4.95 3.69
CA SER A 260 4.31 -6.27 3.15
C SER A 260 3.83 -6.47 1.70
N ASP A 261 2.60 -6.06 1.42
CA ASP A 261 1.79 -6.48 0.26
C ASP A 261 1.44 -7.98 0.24
N PHE A 262 1.43 -8.63 1.40
CA PHE A 262 1.05 -10.05 1.47
C PHE A 262 -0.44 -10.26 1.12
N PRO A 263 -0.78 -11.35 0.43
CA PRO A 263 0.08 -12.47 0.04
C PRO A 263 0.78 -12.29 -1.31
N VAL A 264 0.65 -11.15 -2.00
CA VAL A 264 1.22 -10.92 -3.35
C VAL A 264 2.75 -10.99 -3.30
N ALA A 265 3.38 -10.29 -2.36
CA ALA A 265 4.84 -10.40 -2.15
C ALA A 265 5.30 -11.84 -1.83
N GLY A 266 4.39 -12.68 -1.30
CA GLY A 266 4.55 -14.11 -1.05
C GLY A 266 4.87 -14.94 -2.31
N LEU A 267 4.68 -14.39 -3.50
CA LEU A 267 5.12 -14.99 -4.76
C LEU A 267 6.64 -15.07 -4.90
N HIS A 268 7.37 -14.16 -4.25
CA HIS A 268 8.82 -14.00 -4.45
C HIS A 268 9.64 -14.06 -3.16
N ALA A 269 9.02 -13.79 -2.00
CA ALA A 269 9.69 -13.79 -0.70
C ALA A 269 8.71 -14.15 0.42
N SER A 270 9.21 -14.78 1.48
CA SER A 270 8.46 -14.94 2.73
C SER A 270 8.30 -13.61 3.47
N PHE A 271 7.32 -13.52 4.37
CA PHE A 271 7.04 -12.30 5.13
C PHE A 271 8.26 -11.87 5.94
N ASP A 272 8.97 -12.84 6.52
CA ASP A 272 10.19 -12.57 7.27
C ASP A 272 11.34 -12.09 6.41
N GLU A 273 11.52 -12.61 5.19
CA GLU A 273 12.55 -12.11 4.29
C GLU A 273 12.32 -10.64 3.95
N VAL A 274 11.07 -10.27 3.63
CA VAL A 274 10.67 -8.88 3.37
C VAL A 274 10.99 -7.99 4.58
N TYR A 275 10.55 -8.36 5.78
CA TYR A 275 10.80 -7.55 6.98
C TYR A 275 12.26 -7.58 7.46
N GLN A 276 13.02 -8.65 7.19
CA GLN A 276 14.45 -8.68 7.47
C GLN A 276 15.22 -7.69 6.60
N VAL A 277 14.84 -7.54 5.31
CA VAL A 277 15.40 -6.51 4.43
C VAL A 277 15.10 -5.12 5.01
N PHE A 278 13.86 -4.84 5.40
CA PHE A 278 13.49 -3.56 6.01
C PHE A 278 14.28 -3.28 7.29
N ARG A 279 14.38 -4.24 8.21
CA ARG A 279 15.15 -4.09 9.45
C ARG A 279 16.65 -3.90 9.17
N ALA A 280 17.20 -4.58 8.17
CA ALA A 280 18.60 -4.43 7.79
C ALA A 280 18.90 -3.03 7.25
N VAL A 281 18.02 -2.45 6.43
CA VAL A 281 18.18 -1.07 5.95
C VAL A 281 17.95 -0.06 7.07
N ALA A 282 16.88 -0.21 7.85
CA ALA A 282 16.53 0.69 8.94
C ALA A 282 17.53 0.68 10.11
N SER A 283 18.34 -0.38 10.26
CA SER A 283 19.37 -0.51 11.31
C SER A 283 20.47 0.57 11.29
N ARG A 284 20.50 1.43 10.28
CA ARG A 284 21.41 2.58 10.19
C ARG A 284 20.80 3.88 10.71
N LEU A 285 19.49 3.89 10.96
CA LEU A 285 18.72 5.04 11.42
C LEU A 285 18.63 5.04 12.95
N SER A 286 18.23 6.16 13.54
CA SER A 286 17.92 6.26 14.96
C SER A 286 16.71 5.39 15.33
N TYR A 287 16.55 5.10 16.62
CA TYR A 287 15.41 4.33 17.11
C TYR A 287 14.06 5.00 16.77
N ASP A 288 13.98 6.34 16.88
CA ASP A 288 12.78 7.11 16.58
C ASP A 288 12.42 7.07 15.09
N GLU A 289 13.41 7.15 14.20
CA GLU A 289 13.20 7.01 12.75
C GLU A 289 12.76 5.58 12.38
N GLN A 290 13.37 4.57 12.99
CA GLN A 290 12.92 3.18 12.83
C GLN A 290 11.47 3.01 13.31
N ARG A 291 11.11 3.59 14.47
CA ARG A 291 9.72 3.60 14.97
C ARG A 291 8.77 4.27 13.99
N ALA A 292 9.17 5.38 13.36
CA ALA A 292 8.35 6.03 12.34
C ALA A 292 8.02 5.08 11.19
N LEU A 293 9.03 4.38 10.67
CA LEU A 293 8.90 3.45 9.54
C LEU A 293 8.07 2.21 9.84
N PHE A 294 8.23 1.63 11.03
CA PHE A 294 7.55 0.38 11.42
C PHE A 294 6.20 0.60 12.09
N PHE A 295 5.91 1.80 12.61
CA PHE A 295 4.73 2.01 13.46
C PHE A 295 4.12 3.40 13.30
N ALA A 296 4.83 4.47 13.69
CA ALA A 296 4.18 5.74 13.99
C ALA A 296 3.54 6.39 12.75
N THR A 297 4.22 6.34 11.60
CA THR A 297 3.70 6.93 10.36
C THR A 297 2.42 6.23 9.90
N ALA A 298 2.34 4.90 10.01
CA ALA A 298 1.13 4.15 9.65
C ALA A 298 -0.01 4.37 10.65
N ASN A 299 0.31 4.42 11.95
CA ASN A 299 -0.67 4.69 13.01
C ASN A 299 -1.40 6.01 12.80
N ASP A 300 -0.64 7.05 12.41
CA ASP A 300 -1.16 8.39 12.09
C ASP A 300 -1.89 8.41 10.74
N THR A 301 -1.25 7.96 9.65
CA THR A 301 -1.80 7.99 8.28
C THR A 301 -3.20 7.40 8.22
N TYR A 302 -3.39 6.24 8.85
CA TYR A 302 -4.62 5.47 8.77
C TYR A 302 -5.47 5.53 10.04
N ARG A 303 -5.18 6.46 10.96
CA ARG A 303 -6.00 6.72 12.16
C ARG A 303 -6.30 5.43 12.94
N LEU A 304 -5.27 4.63 13.18
CA LEU A 304 -5.37 3.31 13.84
C LEU A 304 -5.60 3.44 15.35
N GLY A 305 -5.23 4.58 15.93
CA GLY A 305 -5.52 4.95 17.32
C GLY A 305 -4.79 4.08 18.34
N LEU A 306 -3.65 3.49 17.98
CA LEU A 306 -2.83 2.71 18.90
C LEU A 306 -1.96 3.65 19.75
N ALA A 307 -1.76 3.31 21.01
CA ALA A 307 -0.84 4.04 21.88
C ALA A 307 0.60 3.90 21.36
N ASP A 308 1.30 5.03 21.18
CA ASP A 308 2.72 5.00 20.83
C ASP A 308 3.54 4.53 22.04
N PRO A 309 4.31 3.43 21.92
CA PRO A 309 5.18 2.94 22.99
C PRO A 309 6.12 4.01 23.58
N ALA A 310 6.54 5.00 22.79
CA ALA A 310 7.39 6.09 23.25
C ALA A 310 6.68 7.03 24.24
N GLY A 311 5.34 7.08 24.22
CA GLY A 311 4.53 7.85 25.17
C GLY A 311 4.47 7.24 26.57
N ILE A 312 4.85 5.98 26.74
CA ILE A 312 4.78 5.23 28.01
C ILE A 312 6.09 5.35 28.81
N GLY A 313 7.21 5.70 28.16
CA GLY A 313 8.56 5.72 28.76
C GLY A 313 9.15 7.09 29.14
N ARG A 314 8.48 8.22 28.84
CA ARG A 314 8.96 9.58 29.20
C ARG A 314 8.08 10.28 30.24
N GLY A 315 7.40 9.52 31.09
CA GLY A 315 6.55 10.02 32.16
C GLY A 315 6.89 9.41 33.52
N ARG A 316 7.42 10.26 34.41
CA ARG A 316 7.56 10.08 35.88
C ARG A 316 8.74 9.24 36.38
N HIS A 317 9.91 9.89 36.42
CA HIS A 317 10.63 9.96 37.69
C HIS A 317 10.28 11.30 38.35
N VAL A 318 9.40 11.24 39.34
CA VAL A 318 9.38 12.18 40.47
C VAL A 318 10.00 11.42 41.63
#